data_AF-A0AAN6PMD5-F1
#
_entry.id   AF-A0AAN6PMD5-F1
#
_cell.length_a   1.000
_cell.length_b   1.000
_cell.length_c   1.000
_cell.angle_alpha   90.00
_cell.angle_beta   90.00
_cell.angle_gamma   90.00
#
_symmetry.space_group_name_H-M   'P 1'
#
loop_
_entity.id
_entity.type
_entity.pdbx_description
1 polymer ?
#
loop_
_entity_poly.entity_id
_entity_poly.type
_entity_poly.pdbx_seq_one_letter_code
_entity_poly.pdbx_strand_id
1 'polypeptide(L)' 'MSWLGVAPFKKFPAPVLRPMAPFLAAAVVIAYGVNSAQNALMNSAEFKNDPRNPNAKAAH' A
#
# COMPACT_ATOMS: atom_id res chain seq x y z
N MET A 1 -23.54 -23.58 -22.13
CA MET A 1 -24.17 -22.89 -23.28
C MET A 1 -23.51 -21.53 -23.43
N SER A 2 -22.64 -21.37 -24.45
CA SER A 2 -22.08 -20.06 -24.80
C SER A 2 -23.08 -19.37 -25.73
N TRP A 3 -23.69 -18.26 -25.27
CA TRP A 3 -24.78 -17.60 -25.99
C TRP A 3 -24.33 -16.96 -27.33
N LEU A 4 -23.02 -16.74 -27.53
CA LEU A 4 -22.45 -16.15 -28.75
C LEU A 4 -21.06 -16.72 -29.12
N GLY A 5 -20.73 -17.94 -28.71
CA GLY A 5 -19.37 -18.50 -28.87
C GLY A 5 -18.30 -17.86 -27.96
N VAL A 6 -18.61 -16.75 -27.29
CA VAL A 6 -17.75 -16.11 -26.28
C VAL A 6 -18.27 -16.45 -24.88
N ALA A 7 -17.42 -17.10 -24.08
CA ALA A 7 -17.66 -17.21 -22.65
C ALA A 7 -17.29 -15.85 -22.00
N PRO A 8 -18.25 -15.09 -21.43
CA PRO A 8 -18.03 -13.71 -20.96
C PRO A 8 -16.99 -13.57 -19.82
N PHE A 9 -16.48 -14.69 -19.29
CA PHE A 9 -15.50 -14.72 -18.21
C PHE A 9 -14.35 -15.71 -18.47
N LYS A 10 -14.01 -15.94 -19.75
CA LYS A 10 -12.82 -16.75 -20.05
C LYS A 10 -11.58 -16.04 -19.51
N LYS A 11 -10.92 -16.64 -18.51
CA LYS A 11 -9.60 -16.18 -18.04
C LYS A 11 -8.56 -16.42 -19.14
N PHE A 12 -7.94 -15.35 -19.60
CA PHE A 12 -6.82 -15.38 -20.53
C PHE A 12 -5.50 -15.14 -19.77
N PRO A 13 -4.40 -15.81 -20.16
CA PRO A 13 -3.11 -15.68 -19.49
C PRO A 13 -2.39 -14.38 -19.91
N ALA A 14 -2.97 -13.23 -19.56
CA ALA A 14 -2.32 -11.94 -19.82
C ALA A 14 -1.07 -11.79 -18.93
N PRO A 15 0.07 -11.31 -19.48
CA PRO A 15 1.27 -11.08 -18.70
C PRO A 15 1.11 -9.80 -17.85
N VAL A 16 0.67 -9.96 -16.60
CA VAL A 16 0.49 -8.84 -15.66
C VAL A 16 1.73 -8.60 -14.80
N LEU A 17 2.29 -9.67 -14.22
CA LEU A 17 3.36 -9.54 -13.22
C LEU A 17 4.64 -8.93 -13.80
N ARG A 18 5.06 -9.35 -14.99
CA ARG A 18 6.31 -8.89 -15.61
C ARG A 18 6.33 -7.39 -15.91
N PRO A 19 5.32 -6.80 -16.58
CA PRO A 19 5.28 -5.35 -16.78
C PRO A 19 4.98 -4.58 -15.48
N MET A 20 4.27 -5.18 -14.51
CA MET A 20 3.98 -4.52 -13.24
C MET A 20 5.12 -4.57 -12.21
N ALA A 21 6.11 -5.43 -12.40
CA ALA A 21 7.21 -5.63 -11.45
C ALA A 21 7.88 -4.34 -10.94
N PRO A 22 8.30 -3.37 -11.79
CA PRO A 22 8.92 -2.14 -11.28
C PRO A 22 7.97 -1.29 -10.42
N PHE A 23 6.67 -1.29 -10.73
CA PHE A 23 5.68 -0.56 -9.95
C PHE A 23 5.41 -1.21 -8.60
N LEU A 24 5.35 -2.55 -8.55
CA LEU A 24 5.20 -3.29 -7.30
C LEU A 24 6.45 -3.12 -6.42
N ALA A 25 7.64 -3.15 -7.00
CA ALA A 25 8.88 -2.86 -6.27
C ALA A 25 8.88 -1.44 -5.72
N ALA A 26 8.55 -0.44 -6.54
CA ALA A 26 8.45 0.95 -6.11
C ALA A 26 7.40 1.13 -5.00
N ALA A 27 6.24 0.48 -5.10
CA ALA A 27 5.20 0.54 -4.08
C ALA A 27 5.71 0.05 -2.72
N VAL A 28 6.48 -1.05 -2.68
CA VAL A 28 7.09 -1.55 -1.43
C VAL A 28 8.10 -0.55 -0.87
N VAL A 29 8.97 0.02 -1.71
CA VAL A 29 9.97 1.01 -1.26
C VAL A 29 9.29 2.24 -0.69
N ILE A 30 8.28 2.79 -1.39
CA ILE A 30 7.55 3.98 -0.93
C ILE A 30 6.74 3.68 0.33
N ALA A 31 6.08 2.52 0.42
CA ALA A 31 5.35 2.14 1.62
C ALA A 31 6.26 2.11 2.86
N TYR A 32 7.46 1.52 2.74
CA TYR A 32 8.44 1.52 3.81
C TYR A 32 8.95 2.93 4.15
N GLY A 33 9.28 3.72 3.13
CA GLY A 33 9.76 5.10 3.32
C GLY A 33 8.73 6.00 4.00
N VAL A 34 7.47 5.94 3.56
CA VAL A 34 6.37 6.71 4.13
C VAL A 34 6.09 6.26 5.56
N ASN A 35 6.06 4.96 5.85
CA ASN A 35 5.88 4.46 7.22
C ASN A 35 6.98 4.97 8.16
N SER A 36 8.24 4.89 7.73
CA SER A 36 9.40 5.37 8.49
C SER A 36 9.33 6.87 8.74
N ALA A 37 9.03 7.66 7.70
CA ALA A 37 8.91 9.11 7.80
C ALA A 37 7.75 9.52 8.70
N GLN A 38 6.58 8.89 8.58
CA GLN A 38 5.43 9.16 9.45
C GLN A 38 5.77 8.95 10.92
N ASN A 39 6.39 7.81 11.27
CA ASN A 39 6.81 7.54 12.64
C ASN A 39 7.76 8.61 13.20
N ALA A 40 8.71 9.10 12.39
CA ALA A 40 9.61 10.17 12.79
C ALA A 40 8.87 11.51 12.99
N LEU A 41 7.99 11.89 12.07
CA LEU A 41 7.23 13.14 12.13
C LEU A 41 6.26 13.19 13.31
N MET A 42 5.66 12.04 13.65
CA MET A 42 4.76 11.92 14.79
C MET A 42 5.46 12.14 16.14
N ASN A 43 6.78 11.99 16.20
CA ASN A 43 7.57 12.27 17.40
C ASN A 43 8.13 13.70 17.43
N SER A 44 7.80 14.53 16.44
CA SER A 44 8.17 15.95 16.43
C SER A 44 7.54 16.73 17.59
N ALA A 45 8.13 17.88 17.94
CA ALA A 45 7.66 18.72 19.03
C ALA A 45 6.20 19.15 18.89
N GLU A 46 5.73 19.37 17.65
CA GLU A 46 4.36 19.78 17.33
C GLU A 46 3.36 18.66 17.62
N PHE A 47 3.66 17.42 17.22
CA PHE A 47 2.66 16.34 17.18
C PHE A 47 2.84 15.27 18.26
N LYS A 48 3.94 15.30 19.04
CA LYS A 48 4.21 14.28 20.07
C LYS A 48 3.14 14.18 21.16
N ASN A 49 2.46 15.28 21.47
CA ASN A 49 1.44 15.35 22.53
C ASN A 49 0.01 15.39 21.99
N ASP A 50 -0.20 15.21 20.67
CA ASP A 50 -1.55 15.13 20.11
C ASP A 50 -2.25 13.86 20.62
N PRO A 51 -3.45 13.94 21.24
CA PRO A 51 -4.17 12.77 21.76
C PRO A 51 -4.57 11.74 20.70
N ARG A 52 -4.54 12.13 19.42
CA ARG A 52 -4.77 11.26 18.25
C ARG A 52 -3.51 10.54 17.80
N ASN A 53 -2.34 10.95 18.26
CA ASN A 53 -1.08 10.30 17.94
C ASN A 53 -1.04 8.91 18.61
N PRO A 54 -1.02 7.79 17.86
CA PRO A 54 -0.92 6.46 18.43
C PRO A 54 0.33 6.25 19.29
N ASN A 55 1.43 6.97 19.02
CA ASN A 55 2.65 6.87 19.83
C ASN A 55 2.46 7.42 21.25
N ALA A 56 1.57 8.39 21.43
CA ALA A 56 1.27 8.97 22.74
C ALA A 56 0.50 7.98 23.65
N LYS A 57 -0.23 7.01 23.08
CA LYS A 57 -0.96 5.99 23.84
C LYS A 57 -0.08 4.83 24.30
N ALA A 58 1.02 4.56 23.59
CA ALA A 58 1.94 3.47 23.92
C ALA A 58 2.92 3.80 25.07
N ALA A 59 2.94 5.06 25.54
CA ALA A 59 3.85 5.56 26.58
C ALA A 59 3.23 5.57 28.00
N HIS A 60 2.03 5.00 28.17
CA HIS A 60 1.34 4.86 29.46
C HIS A 60 1.38 3.43 29.99
#